data_AF-A0A8H5RD75-F1
#
_entry.id   AF-A0A8H5RD75-F1
#
_cell.length_a   1.000
_cell.length_b   1.000
_cell.length_c   1.000
_cell.angle_alpha   90.00
_cell.angle_beta   90.00
_cell.angle_gamma   90.00
#
_symmetry.space_group_name_H-M   'P 1'
#
loop_
_entity.id
_entity.type
_entity.pdbx_description
1 polymer ?
#
loop_
_entity_poly.entity_id
_entity_poly.type
_entity_poly.pdbx_seq_one_letter_code
_entity_poly.pdbx_strand_id
1 'polypeptide(L)'
;MNRGRDETWNLQDTHMFETLTRLLKHRGRDSNANVWAHNSYVGDAQATSMGWSREELNIGQLCKERYEAQVLSIGTGTNTGTVATAQNWDGSMNIMELQPELPGSYEELVHAAGIDNFALDLHKGKCDDKLRETLNEKRLERFIGVLYRPETEQASHYSYAVLLEQFDGFIWFDKSEHVETLEVHQPKSPWEYHEIWPFGL
;
A
#
# COMPACT_ATOMS: atom_id res chain seq x y z
N MET A 1 -17.18 14.83 -14.31
CA MET A 1 -16.12 15.44 -13.48
C MET A 1 -16.51 15.19 -12.03
N ASN A 2 -16.00 14.13 -11.42
CA ASN A 2 -16.43 13.64 -10.10
C ASN A 2 -15.63 14.32 -8.99
N ARG A 3 -16.07 15.50 -8.54
CA ARG A 3 -15.42 16.26 -7.45
C ARG A 3 -15.55 15.63 -6.06
N GLY A 4 -16.41 14.62 -5.88
CA GLY A 4 -16.69 14.03 -4.57
C GLY A 4 -15.76 12.89 -4.13
N ARG A 5 -14.97 12.29 -5.03
CA ARG A 5 -14.08 11.17 -4.66
C ARG A 5 -12.77 11.66 -4.05
N ASP A 6 -12.16 12.66 -4.68
CA ASP A 6 -10.86 13.22 -4.30
C ASP A 6 -10.93 13.90 -2.91
N GLU A 7 -12.04 14.61 -2.62
CA GLU A 7 -12.29 15.21 -1.30
C GLU A 7 -12.42 14.16 -0.19
N THR A 8 -12.98 12.98 -0.47
CA THR A 8 -13.14 11.93 0.55
C THR A 8 -11.84 11.21 0.89
N TRP A 9 -10.96 11.00 -0.09
CA TRP A 9 -9.66 10.36 0.14
C TRP A 9 -8.79 11.20 1.08
N ASN A 10 -8.60 12.47 0.73
CA ASN A 10 -7.76 13.37 1.52
C ASN A 10 -8.29 13.58 2.94
N LEU A 11 -9.61 13.63 3.11
CA LEU A 11 -10.24 13.72 4.43
C LEU A 11 -9.95 12.48 5.28
N GLN A 12 -10.05 11.28 4.69
CA GLN A 12 -9.78 10.03 5.39
C GLN A 12 -8.32 9.96 5.85
N ASP A 13 -7.36 10.21 4.96
CA ASP A 13 -5.93 10.13 5.29
C ASP A 13 -5.49 11.22 6.26
N THR A 14 -6.02 12.43 6.13
CA THR A 14 -5.81 13.50 7.11
C THR A 14 -6.32 13.06 8.48
N HIS A 15 -7.51 12.45 8.54
CA HIS A 15 -8.07 11.95 9.79
C HIS A 15 -7.23 10.82 10.42
N MET A 16 -6.73 9.87 9.61
CA MET A 16 -5.83 8.81 10.09
C MET A 16 -4.54 9.40 10.68
N PHE A 17 -3.95 10.39 10.00
CA PHE A 17 -2.74 11.09 10.47
C PHE A 17 -2.97 11.91 11.75
N GLU A 18 -4.08 12.64 11.84
CA GLU A 18 -4.45 13.38 13.06
C GLU A 18 -4.63 12.42 14.25
N THR A 19 -5.25 11.25 14.00
CA THR A 19 -5.46 10.22 15.01
C THR A 19 -4.12 9.66 15.48
N LEU A 20 -3.22 9.31 14.57
CA LEU A 20 -1.85 8.88 14.91
C LEU A 20 -1.13 9.92 15.78
N THR A 21 -1.19 11.20 15.38
CA THR A 21 -0.55 12.30 16.11
C THR A 21 -1.13 12.47 17.52
N ARG A 22 -2.45 12.32 17.68
CA ARG A 22 -3.11 12.35 19.00
C ARG A 22 -2.68 11.17 19.87
N LEU A 23 -2.56 9.97 19.29
CA LEU A 23 -2.10 8.77 19.99
C LEU A 23 -0.66 8.90 20.48
N LEU A 24 0.26 9.34 19.62
CA LEU A 24 1.66 9.60 19.99
C LEU A 24 1.74 10.65 21.11
N LYS A 25 1.00 11.75 21.00
CA LYS A 25 0.94 12.78 22.04
C LYS A 25 0.40 12.23 23.38
N HIS A 26 -0.59 11.36 23.34
CA HIS A 26 -1.18 10.75 24.52
C HIS A 26 -0.23 9.74 25.19
N ARG A 27 0.51 8.95 24.41
CA ARG A 27 1.47 7.94 24.90
C ARG A 27 2.77 8.57 25.43
N GLY A 28 3.14 9.75 24.96
CA GLY A 28 4.27 10.53 25.47
C GLY A 28 5.42 10.69 24.47
N ARG A 29 6.42 11.50 24.83
CA ARG A 29 7.48 11.92 23.90
C ARG A 29 8.40 10.81 23.40
N ASP A 30 8.51 9.71 24.15
CA ASP A 30 9.37 8.56 23.82
C ASP A 30 8.58 7.40 23.20
N SER A 31 7.30 7.63 22.84
CA SER A 31 6.48 6.60 22.20
C SER A 31 6.81 6.47 20.72
N ASN A 32 6.80 5.23 20.22
CA ASN A 32 6.87 4.92 18.80
C ASN A 32 5.53 4.35 18.34
N ALA A 33 5.29 4.39 17.03
CA ALA A 33 4.12 3.78 16.42
C ALA A 33 4.51 2.97 15.18
N ASN A 34 3.83 1.85 14.98
CA ASN A 34 3.86 1.09 13.74
C ASN A 34 2.50 1.25 13.07
N VAL A 35 2.48 1.82 11.88
CA VAL A 35 1.27 1.97 11.07
C VAL A 35 1.25 0.83 10.06
N TRP A 36 0.32 -0.10 10.24
CA TRP A 36 0.08 -1.16 9.27
C TRP A 36 -1.07 -0.75 8.35
N ALA A 37 -0.75 -0.45 7.10
CA ALA A 37 -1.75 -0.13 6.09
C ALA A 37 -1.23 -0.52 4.70
N HIS A 38 -2.12 -0.50 3.71
CA HIS A 38 -1.81 -0.84 2.32
C HIS A 38 -0.79 0.16 1.73
N ASN A 39 -0.01 -0.26 0.71
CA ASN A 39 1.04 0.56 0.06
C ASN A 39 0.53 1.94 -0.40
N SER A 40 -0.74 2.04 -0.82
CA SER A 40 -1.38 3.31 -1.20
C SER A 40 -1.47 4.33 -0.07
N TYR A 41 -1.36 3.89 1.19
CA TYR A 41 -1.42 4.72 2.39
C TYR A 41 -0.04 4.97 3.00
N VAL A 42 0.84 3.96 3.05
CA VAL A 42 2.11 4.03 3.79
C VAL A 42 3.30 4.58 2.98
N GLY A 43 3.26 4.50 1.65
CA GLY A 43 4.26 5.14 0.79
C GLY A 43 4.09 6.65 0.74
N ASP A 44 5.09 7.39 0.22
CA ASP A 44 4.93 8.82 -0.05
C ASP A 44 4.05 9.04 -1.30
N ALA A 45 2.84 9.60 -1.11
CA ALA A 45 1.93 9.87 -2.23
C ALA A 45 2.54 10.80 -3.29
N GLN A 46 3.47 11.69 -2.92
CA GLN A 46 4.14 12.60 -3.86
C GLN A 46 4.98 11.83 -4.88
N ALA A 47 5.41 10.61 -4.55
CA ALA A 47 6.14 9.72 -5.44
C ALA A 47 5.22 8.85 -6.31
N THR A 48 3.92 9.15 -6.37
CA THR A 48 2.94 8.37 -7.13
C THR A 48 1.96 9.26 -7.92
N SER A 49 1.24 8.66 -8.87
CA SER A 49 0.19 9.36 -9.62
C SER A 49 -0.98 9.84 -8.78
N MET A 50 -1.12 9.33 -7.55
CA MET A 50 -2.07 9.86 -6.56
C MET A 50 -1.70 11.31 -6.23
N GLY A 51 -0.44 11.57 -5.84
CA GLY A 51 0.03 12.92 -5.53
C GLY A 51 0.08 13.84 -6.74
N TRP A 52 0.82 13.47 -7.80
CA TRP A 52 1.10 14.42 -8.90
C TRP A 52 0.01 14.52 -9.98
N SER A 53 -0.97 13.61 -10.03
CA SER A 53 -2.05 13.67 -11.04
C SER A 53 -3.45 13.80 -10.45
N ARG A 54 -3.68 13.40 -9.19
CA ARG A 54 -5.00 13.40 -8.57
C ARG A 54 -5.11 14.34 -7.37
N GLU A 55 -4.02 14.98 -6.96
CA GLU A 55 -3.96 15.81 -5.75
C GLU A 55 -4.39 15.02 -4.49
N GLU A 56 -4.18 13.70 -4.53
CA GLU A 56 -4.47 12.78 -3.42
C GLU A 56 -3.24 12.68 -2.50
N LEU A 57 -3.42 12.98 -1.22
CA LEU A 57 -2.41 12.78 -0.18
C LEU A 57 -2.60 11.45 0.53
N ASN A 58 -1.59 11.00 1.27
CA ASN A 58 -1.74 9.87 2.17
C ASN A 58 -1.02 10.06 3.51
N ILE A 59 -1.32 9.20 4.48
CA ILE A 59 -0.70 9.23 5.80
C ILE A 59 0.83 9.08 5.75
N GLY A 60 1.37 8.33 4.80
CA GLY A 60 2.81 8.19 4.58
C GLY A 60 3.47 9.53 4.28
N GLN A 61 2.94 10.27 3.31
CA GLN A 61 3.36 11.64 2.99
C GLN A 61 3.26 12.55 4.21
N LEU A 62 2.09 12.61 4.87
CA LEU A 62 1.87 13.49 6.02
C LEU A 62 2.84 13.18 7.18
N CYS A 63 3.15 11.90 7.40
CA CYS A 63 4.17 11.48 8.36
C CYS A 63 5.55 11.99 7.96
N LYS A 64 5.97 11.78 6.71
CA LYS A 64 7.27 12.26 6.21
C LYS A 64 7.40 13.78 6.31
N GLU A 65 6.37 14.54 5.96
CA GLU A 65 6.36 16.00 6.11
C GLU A 65 6.47 16.45 7.58
N ARG A 66 5.86 15.73 8.52
CA ARG A 66 5.78 16.14 9.92
C ARG A 66 6.95 15.70 10.78
N TYR A 67 7.48 14.52 10.52
CA TYR A 67 8.48 13.84 11.36
C TYR A 67 9.81 13.59 10.63
N GLU A 68 9.85 13.83 9.32
CA GLU A 68 11.07 13.79 8.48
C GLU A 68 11.81 12.45 8.65
N ALA A 69 13.10 12.50 8.99
CA ALA A 69 13.98 11.35 9.16
C ALA A 69 13.59 10.39 10.30
N GLN A 70 12.53 10.70 11.07
CA GLN A 70 12.00 9.81 12.12
C GLN A 70 10.94 8.84 11.57
N VAL A 71 10.64 8.89 10.28
CA VAL A 71 9.67 7.98 9.62
C VAL A 71 10.42 7.01 8.74
N LEU A 72 9.97 5.76 8.75
CA LEU A 72 10.42 4.71 7.84
C LEU A 72 9.18 4.12 7.16
N SER A 73 9.10 4.25 5.84
CA SER A 73 8.06 3.62 5.01
C SER A 73 8.62 2.36 4.36
N ILE A 74 7.96 1.22 4.60
CA ILE A 74 8.34 -0.07 3.99
C ILE A 74 7.20 -0.53 3.09
N GLY A 75 7.48 -0.67 1.79
CA GLY A 75 6.55 -1.20 0.81
C GLY A 75 6.68 -2.72 0.67
N THR A 76 5.62 -3.36 0.21
CA THR A 76 5.63 -4.80 -0.13
C THR A 76 5.16 -5.03 -1.57
N GLY A 77 5.80 -5.92 -2.30
CA GLY A 77 5.40 -6.31 -3.66
C GLY A 77 5.31 -7.82 -3.85
N THR A 78 4.51 -8.22 -4.85
CA THR A 78 4.40 -9.61 -5.32
C THR A 78 4.18 -9.64 -6.82
N ASN A 79 4.56 -10.74 -7.47
CA ASN A 79 4.26 -10.94 -8.89
C ASN A 79 3.08 -11.89 -9.10
N THR A 80 3.24 -13.16 -8.71
CA THR A 80 2.25 -14.21 -9.00
C THR A 80 1.60 -14.74 -7.72
N GLY A 81 0.56 -15.57 -7.87
CA GLY A 81 -0.04 -16.28 -6.75
C GLY A 81 -1.50 -15.95 -6.55
N THR A 82 -1.95 -15.96 -5.30
CA THR A 82 -3.37 -15.75 -4.96
C THR A 82 -3.57 -14.64 -3.94
N VAL A 83 -4.75 -14.00 -4.01
CA VAL A 83 -5.20 -12.96 -3.09
C VAL A 83 -6.64 -13.24 -2.63
N ALA A 84 -6.97 -12.85 -1.40
CA ALA A 84 -8.33 -12.92 -0.86
C ALA A 84 -8.99 -11.53 -0.93
N THR A 85 -9.90 -11.33 -1.89
CA THR A 85 -10.49 -10.02 -2.19
C THR A 85 -11.94 -10.14 -2.68
N ALA A 86 -12.69 -9.04 -2.71
CA ALA A 86 -13.98 -8.98 -3.41
C ALA A 86 -13.81 -8.39 -4.83
N GLN A 87 -14.78 -8.60 -5.72
CA GLN A 87 -14.79 -7.92 -7.04
C GLN A 87 -15.48 -6.55 -6.97
N ASN A 88 -16.41 -6.40 -6.03
CA ASN A 88 -17.21 -5.20 -5.83
C ASN A 88 -17.34 -4.91 -4.34
N TRP A 89 -17.59 -3.63 -4.03
CA TRP A 89 -17.97 -3.22 -2.68
C TRP A 89 -19.17 -4.04 -2.20
N ASP A 90 -19.16 -4.38 -0.91
CA ASP A 90 -20.16 -5.22 -0.25
C ASP A 90 -20.30 -6.64 -0.84
N GLY A 91 -19.39 -7.04 -1.73
CA GLY A 91 -19.31 -8.38 -2.28
C GLY A 91 -18.62 -9.38 -1.34
N SER A 92 -18.92 -10.66 -1.52
CA SER A 92 -18.22 -11.73 -0.82
C SER A 92 -16.73 -11.75 -1.16
N MET A 93 -15.90 -12.13 -0.19
CA MET A 93 -14.50 -12.45 -0.41
C MET A 93 -14.38 -13.69 -1.31
N ASN A 94 -13.44 -13.65 -2.26
CA ASN A 94 -13.06 -14.76 -3.11
C ASN A 94 -11.53 -14.88 -3.12
N ILE A 95 -11.05 -16.11 -3.30
CA ILE A 95 -9.65 -16.35 -3.61
C ILE A 95 -9.51 -16.17 -5.12
N MET A 96 -8.62 -15.27 -5.54
CA MET A 96 -8.40 -14.95 -6.94
C MET A 96 -6.92 -15.12 -7.29
N GLU A 97 -6.65 -15.60 -8.50
CA GLU A 97 -5.30 -15.67 -9.05
C GLU A 97 -4.87 -14.30 -9.59
N LEU A 98 -3.64 -13.91 -9.28
CA LEU A 98 -3.03 -12.72 -9.84
C LEU A 98 -2.75 -12.92 -11.33
N GLN A 99 -3.03 -11.90 -12.13
CA GLN A 99 -2.57 -11.83 -13.51
C GLN A 99 -1.03 -11.70 -13.53
N PRO A 100 -0.36 -12.12 -14.63
CA PRO A 100 1.05 -11.83 -14.84
C PRO A 100 1.36 -10.33 -14.70
N GLU A 101 2.60 -10.01 -14.35
CA GLU A 101 3.11 -8.64 -14.36
C GLU A 101 2.78 -7.91 -15.67
N LEU A 102 2.65 -6.58 -15.57
CA LEU A 102 2.54 -5.75 -16.77
C LEU A 102 3.93 -5.34 -17.28
N PRO A 103 4.16 -5.32 -18.60
CA PRO A 103 5.38 -4.77 -19.16
C PRO A 103 5.64 -3.33 -18.72
N GLY A 104 6.87 -3.05 -18.29
CA GLY A 104 7.28 -1.76 -17.75
C GLY A 104 6.88 -1.51 -16.31
N SER A 105 6.34 -2.50 -15.59
CA SER A 105 6.02 -2.39 -14.16
C SER A 105 7.23 -2.71 -13.26
N TYR A 106 7.13 -2.33 -12.00
CA TYR A 106 8.11 -2.77 -11.00
C TYR A 106 8.04 -4.27 -10.77
N GLU A 107 6.87 -4.89 -10.86
CA GLU A 107 6.70 -6.34 -10.72
C GLU A 107 7.47 -7.08 -11.80
N GLU A 108 7.43 -6.63 -13.06
CA GLU A 108 8.25 -7.20 -14.14
C GLU A 108 9.76 -7.06 -13.84
N LEU A 109 10.18 -5.86 -13.47
CA LEU A 109 11.59 -5.58 -13.18
C LEU A 109 12.12 -6.44 -12.03
N VAL A 110 11.33 -6.56 -10.96
CA VAL A 110 11.72 -7.26 -9.74
C VAL A 110 11.64 -8.77 -9.93
N HIS A 111 10.59 -9.27 -10.59
CA HIS A 111 10.46 -10.69 -10.94
C HIS A 111 11.63 -11.17 -11.83
N ALA A 112 12.06 -10.36 -12.79
CA ALA A 112 13.17 -10.68 -13.68
C ALA A 112 14.52 -10.86 -12.96
N ALA A 113 14.65 -10.41 -11.71
CA ALA A 113 15.83 -10.68 -10.89
C ALA A 113 15.98 -12.16 -10.51
N GLY A 114 14.89 -12.95 -10.55
CA GLY A 114 14.90 -14.38 -10.26
C GLY A 114 15.21 -14.73 -8.80
N ILE A 115 14.90 -13.82 -7.86
CA ILE A 115 15.07 -14.02 -6.43
C ILE A 115 13.68 -14.08 -5.78
N ASP A 116 13.33 -15.24 -5.24
CA ASP A 116 11.97 -15.49 -4.72
C ASP A 116 11.54 -14.51 -3.63
N ASN A 117 12.38 -14.28 -2.61
CA ASN A 117 12.01 -13.43 -1.49
C ASN A 117 13.22 -12.65 -0.98
N PHE A 118 13.07 -11.34 -0.82
CA PHE A 118 14.14 -10.50 -0.30
C PHE A 118 13.61 -9.19 0.28
N ALA A 119 14.48 -8.51 1.04
CA ALA A 119 14.24 -7.17 1.52
C ALA A 119 15.38 -6.24 1.06
N LEU A 120 15.03 -5.03 0.64
CA LEU A 120 15.96 -3.98 0.26
C LEU A 120 15.86 -2.84 1.27
N ASP A 121 17.02 -2.41 1.77
CA ASP A 121 17.18 -1.11 2.42
C ASP A 121 17.52 -0.10 1.33
N LEU A 122 16.57 0.77 1.00
CA LEU A 122 16.67 1.73 -0.10
C LEU A 122 17.39 3.02 0.31
N HIS A 123 18.11 3.07 1.44
CA HIS A 123 18.93 4.23 1.78
C HIS A 123 20.25 4.26 0.99
N LYS A 124 20.79 5.48 0.82
CA LYS A 124 22.09 5.69 0.17
C LYS A 124 23.19 4.99 0.96
N GLY A 125 24.06 4.24 0.28
CA GLY A 125 25.14 3.47 0.90
C GLY A 125 24.68 2.14 1.52
N LYS A 126 23.39 1.80 1.43
CA LYS A 126 22.81 0.49 1.81
C LYS A 126 22.36 -0.28 0.57
N CYS A 127 21.75 0.42 -0.39
CA CYS A 127 21.46 -0.08 -1.72
C CYS A 127 22.54 0.37 -2.72
N ASP A 128 22.86 -0.51 -3.68
CA ASP A 128 23.77 -0.21 -4.80
C ASP A 128 23.27 1.00 -5.61
N ASP A 129 24.16 1.91 -5.99
CA ASP A 129 23.79 3.17 -6.64
C ASP A 129 23.12 2.96 -8.01
N LYS A 130 23.51 1.92 -8.76
CA LYS A 130 22.88 1.61 -10.05
C LYS A 130 21.50 1.02 -9.87
N LEU A 131 21.30 0.17 -8.85
CA LEU A 131 19.98 -0.31 -8.48
C LEU A 131 19.08 0.85 -8.06
N ARG A 132 19.58 1.78 -7.23
CA ARG A 132 18.85 3.00 -6.86
C ARG A 132 18.44 3.80 -8.08
N GLU A 133 19.35 4.08 -9.01
CA GLU A 133 19.04 4.82 -10.24
C GLU A 133 17.92 4.14 -11.04
N THR A 134 17.97 2.80 -11.15
CA THR A 134 16.94 2.01 -11.85
C THR A 134 15.57 2.09 -11.13
N LEU A 135 15.56 2.05 -9.79
CA LEU A 135 14.35 2.18 -8.97
C LEU A 135 13.83 3.62 -8.86
N ASN A 136 14.58 4.60 -9.35
CA ASN A 136 14.17 6.00 -9.43
C ASN A 136 13.46 6.33 -10.76
N GLU A 137 13.33 5.37 -11.67
CA GLU A 137 12.59 5.55 -12.91
C GLU A 137 11.10 5.41 -12.68
N LYS A 138 10.29 6.32 -13.24
CA LYS A 138 8.83 6.21 -13.15
C LYS A 138 8.32 4.98 -13.90
N ARG A 139 7.68 4.05 -13.19
CA ARG A 139 7.14 2.78 -13.71
C ARG A 139 5.72 2.55 -13.20
N LEU A 140 5.02 1.59 -13.79
CA LEU A 140 3.76 1.10 -13.22
C LEU A 140 4.06 0.30 -11.94
N GLU A 141 3.21 0.46 -10.94
CA GLU A 141 3.23 -0.32 -9.70
C GLU A 141 1.82 -0.86 -9.44
N ARG A 142 1.74 -2.11 -8.99
CA ARG A 142 0.50 -2.82 -8.69
C ARG A 142 0.02 -2.54 -7.27
N PHE A 143 -1.23 -2.11 -7.15
CA PHE A 143 -1.96 -1.79 -5.93
C PHE A 143 -3.26 -2.59 -5.87
N ILE A 144 -3.20 -3.79 -5.30
CA ILE A 144 -4.39 -4.64 -5.05
C ILE A 144 -4.76 -4.51 -3.58
N GLY A 145 -5.85 -3.80 -3.32
CA GLY A 145 -6.43 -3.66 -2.00
C GLY A 145 -7.55 -4.67 -1.74
N VAL A 146 -8.61 -4.21 -1.06
CA VAL A 146 -9.78 -5.03 -0.73
C VAL A 146 -10.60 -5.47 -1.95
N LEU A 147 -10.40 -4.81 -3.09
CA LEU A 147 -11.00 -5.16 -4.38
C LEU A 147 -9.94 -5.65 -5.35
N TYR A 148 -10.26 -6.67 -6.13
CA TYR A 148 -9.47 -7.10 -7.28
C TYR A 148 -10.34 -7.34 -8.51
N ARG A 149 -9.95 -6.75 -9.64
CA ARG A 149 -10.63 -6.82 -10.94
C ARG A 149 -9.63 -7.20 -12.03
N PRO A 150 -9.40 -8.51 -12.26
CA PRO A 150 -8.44 -9.00 -13.24
C PRO A 150 -8.70 -8.48 -14.67
N GLU A 151 -9.98 -8.36 -15.05
CA GLU A 151 -10.40 -7.99 -16.41
C GLU A 151 -10.02 -6.54 -16.77
N THR A 152 -9.80 -5.71 -15.76
CA THR A 152 -9.45 -4.29 -15.91
C THR A 152 -8.25 -3.92 -15.05
N GLU A 153 -7.33 -4.87 -14.82
CA GLU A 153 -6.27 -4.76 -13.82
C GLU A 153 -5.41 -3.50 -14.03
N GLN A 154 -4.94 -3.25 -15.25
CA GLN A 154 -4.15 -2.06 -15.57
C GLN A 154 -4.85 -0.76 -15.16
N ALA A 155 -6.15 -0.63 -15.44
CA ALA A 155 -6.89 0.60 -15.15
C ALA A 155 -7.32 0.70 -13.67
N SER A 156 -7.44 -0.43 -12.97
CA SER A 156 -8.02 -0.50 -11.63
C SER A 156 -6.98 -0.62 -10.52
N HIS A 157 -5.86 -1.28 -10.82
CA HIS A 157 -4.87 -1.74 -9.85
C HIS A 157 -3.45 -1.34 -10.22
N TYR A 158 -3.21 -0.62 -11.30
CA TYR A 158 -1.89 -0.05 -11.57
C TYR A 158 -1.92 1.47 -11.52
N SER A 159 -0.85 2.02 -10.94
CA SER A 159 -0.59 3.45 -10.86
C SER A 159 0.88 3.70 -11.19
N TYR A 160 1.20 4.87 -11.75
CA TYR A 160 2.61 5.23 -11.90
C TYR A 160 3.21 5.62 -10.55
N ALA A 161 4.43 5.16 -10.29
CA ALA A 161 5.18 5.45 -9.08
C ALA A 161 6.69 5.56 -9.34
N VAL A 162 7.40 6.20 -8.41
CA VAL A 162 8.86 6.18 -8.28
C VAL A 162 9.20 5.48 -6.97
N LEU A 163 9.54 4.19 -7.04
CA LEU A 163 9.65 3.30 -5.88
C LEU A 163 10.70 3.78 -4.88
N LEU A 164 11.83 4.31 -5.37
CA LEU A 164 12.89 4.86 -4.52
C LEU A 164 12.45 6.09 -3.71
N GLU A 165 11.51 6.89 -4.23
CA GLU A 165 10.99 8.08 -3.55
C GLU A 165 9.80 7.74 -2.64
N GLN A 166 9.05 6.70 -3.02
CA GLN A 166 7.85 6.25 -2.30
C GLN A 166 8.17 5.53 -0.99
N PHE A 167 9.23 4.73 -0.95
CA PHE A 167 9.58 3.89 0.20
C PHE A 167 11.06 4.01 0.59
N ASP A 168 11.33 3.79 1.87
CA ASP A 168 12.69 3.70 2.43
C ASP A 168 13.19 2.26 2.48
N GLY A 169 12.27 1.29 2.45
CA GLY A 169 12.55 -0.13 2.31
C GLY A 169 11.51 -0.84 1.47
N PHE A 170 11.90 -1.94 0.84
CA PHE A 170 10.99 -2.73 0.00
C PHE A 170 11.16 -4.22 0.27
N ILE A 171 10.04 -4.92 0.49
CA ILE A 171 10.01 -6.36 0.70
C ILE A 171 9.32 -7.01 -0.49
N TRP A 172 9.98 -7.99 -1.09
CA TRP A 172 9.48 -8.73 -2.24
C TRP A 172 9.15 -10.17 -1.85
N PHE A 173 8.00 -10.63 -2.31
CA PHE A 173 7.60 -12.03 -2.33
C PHE A 173 7.15 -12.38 -3.74
N ASP A 174 7.96 -13.10 -4.50
CA ASP A 174 7.70 -13.37 -5.93
C ASP A 174 6.38 -14.10 -6.19
N LYS A 175 6.03 -14.97 -5.24
CA LYS A 175 4.77 -15.69 -5.21
C LYS A 175 4.08 -15.49 -3.87
N SER A 176 2.85 -14.98 -3.90
CA SER A 176 2.00 -14.86 -2.72
C SER A 176 0.97 -15.99 -2.63
N GLU A 177 0.54 -16.27 -1.41
CA GLU A 177 -0.64 -17.08 -1.13
C GLU A 177 -1.66 -16.21 -0.40
N HIS A 178 -2.94 -16.41 -0.72
CA HIS A 178 -4.02 -15.70 -0.05
C HIS A 178 -3.97 -15.96 1.45
N VAL A 179 -4.31 -14.95 2.23
CA VAL A 179 -4.41 -15.12 3.68
C VAL A 179 -5.62 -15.99 3.98
N GLU A 180 -5.39 -17.16 4.57
CA GLU A 180 -6.47 -18.00 5.10
C GLU A 180 -7.04 -17.37 6.37
N THR A 181 -8.36 -17.25 6.45
CA THR A 181 -9.02 -16.80 7.68
C THR A 181 -9.13 -17.96 8.67
N LEU A 182 -8.93 -17.67 9.97
CA LEU A 182 -9.26 -18.63 11.02
C LEU A 182 -10.78 -18.88 11.12
N GLU A 183 -11.61 -17.98 10.59
CA GLU A 183 -13.06 -18.12 10.49
C GLU A 183 -13.53 -18.01 9.03
N VAL A 184 -14.13 -19.09 8.52
CA VAL A 184 -14.56 -19.23 7.11
C VAL A 184 -15.97 -18.65 6.88
N HIS A 185 -16.65 -18.18 7.93
CA HIS A 185 -18.03 -17.70 7.86
C HIS A 185 -18.16 -16.31 8.48
N GLN A 186 -18.47 -15.30 7.65
CA GLN A 186 -19.18 -14.14 8.16
C GLN A 186 -20.45 -14.67 8.85
N PRO A 187 -20.63 -14.44 10.17
CA PRO A 187 -21.86 -14.82 10.81
C PRO A 187 -23.01 -14.13 10.08
N LYS A 188 -24.09 -14.86 9.77
CA LYS A 188 -25.34 -14.26 9.29
C LYS A 188 -26.06 -13.53 10.42
N SER A 189 -25.33 -12.74 11.22
CA SER A 189 -25.90 -11.82 12.18
C SER A 189 -26.40 -10.58 11.42
N PRO A 190 -27.49 -9.94 11.88
CA PRO A 190 -27.79 -8.57 11.48
C PRO A 190 -26.52 -7.72 11.70
N TRP A 191 -26.32 -6.67 10.89
CA TRP A 191 -25.27 -5.68 11.10
C TRP A 191 -25.37 -5.13 12.53
N GLU A 192 -24.69 -5.73 13.49
CA GLU A 192 -24.65 -5.22 14.83
C GLU A 192 -23.75 -4.00 14.83
N TYR A 193 -24.20 -2.97 15.54
CA TYR A 193 -23.61 -1.64 15.66
C TYR A 193 -22.11 -1.62 16.08
N HIS A 194 -21.54 -2.80 16.35
CA HIS A 194 -20.20 -3.02 16.92
C HIS A 194 -19.11 -3.34 15.89
N GLU A 195 -19.43 -3.54 14.61
CA GLU A 195 -18.40 -3.82 13.56
C GLU A 195 -17.68 -2.56 13.04
N ILE A 196 -18.09 -1.36 13.46
CA ILE A 196 -17.53 -0.07 13.02
C ILE A 196 -16.52 0.56 13.99
N TRP A 197 -16.12 -0.16 15.05
CA TRP A 197 -15.10 0.33 15.97
C TRP A 197 -13.71 -0.22 15.58
N PRO A 198 -12.67 0.62 15.49
CA PRO A 198 -11.32 0.10 15.32
C PRO A 198 -10.96 -0.75 16.54
N PHE A 199 -10.81 -2.06 16.35
CA PHE A 199 -10.25 -2.94 17.36
C PHE A 199 -8.75 -2.67 17.43
N GLY A 200 -8.31 -2.14 18.56
CA GLY A 200 -6.94 -1.69 18.78
C GLY A 200 -6.77 -1.13 20.19
N LEU A 201 -6.93 -2.00 21.19
CA LEU A 201 -6.46 -1.81 22.56
C LEU A 201 -5.69 -3.05 23.00
#